data_AF-A0A7Z1IKN9-F1
#
_entry.id   AF-A0A7Z1IKN9-F1
#
_cell.length_a   1.000
_cell.length_b   1.000
_cell.length_c   1.000
_cell.angle_alpha   90.00
_cell.angle_beta   90.00
_cell.angle_gamma   90.00
#
_symmetry.space_group_name_H-M   'P 1'
#
loop_
_entity.id
_entity.type
_entity.pdbx_description
1 polymer ?
#
loop_
_entity_poly.entity_id
_entity_poly.type
_entity_poly.pdbx_seq_one_letter_code
_entity_poly.pdbx_strand_id
1 'polypeptide(L)' 'LQKLPPETPVLVEGYETGFDDIVELIPEQVVRYRHAPEWDGEYQALDRFSNSETGVRQAAVIRGRRGHRRQGDEG' A
#
# COMPACT_ATOMS: atom_id res chain seq x y z
N LEU A 1 -17.42 8.74 -13.66
CA LEU A 1 -15.97 8.93 -13.38
C LEU A 1 -15.36 9.74 -14.51
N GLN A 2 -14.74 10.87 -14.20
CA GLN A 2 -14.00 11.65 -15.18
C GLN A 2 -12.63 10.97 -15.41
N LYS A 3 -12.17 10.91 -16.66
CA LYS A 3 -10.82 10.41 -16.98
C LYS A 3 -9.82 11.52 -16.74
N LEU A 4 -8.81 11.26 -15.92
CA LEU A 4 -7.68 12.15 -15.68
C LEU A 4 -6.53 11.78 -16.65
N PRO A 5 -5.64 12.73 -16.98
CA PRO A 5 -4.43 12.42 -17.74
C PRO A 5 -3.57 11.34 -17.05
N PRO A 6 -2.92 10.43 -17.80
CA PRO A 6 -2.08 9.37 -17.23
C PRO A 6 -0.95 9.86 -16.32
N GLU A 7 -0.45 11.06 -16.56
CA GLU A 7 0.60 11.74 -15.80
C GLU A 7 0.11 12.38 -14.49
N THR A 8 -1.20 12.29 -14.20
CA THR A 8 -1.76 12.85 -12.98
C THR A 8 -1.17 12.13 -11.77
N PRO A 9 -0.54 12.84 -10.82
CA PRO A 9 0.02 12.22 -9.62
C PRO A 9 -1.10 11.59 -8.79
N VAL A 10 -0.89 10.36 -8.34
CA VAL A 10 -1.79 9.67 -7.42
C VAL A 10 -1.18 9.77 -6.03
N LEU A 11 -1.85 10.50 -5.14
CA LEU A 11 -1.35 10.80 -3.81
C LEU A 11 -2.25 10.18 -2.74
N VAL A 12 -1.70 9.97 -1.55
CA VAL A 12 -2.44 9.59 -0.33
C VAL A 12 -2.25 10.65 0.74
N GLU A 13 -3.19 10.80 1.67
CA GLU A 13 -3.01 11.71 2.81
C GLU A 13 -1.79 11.30 3.64
N GLY A 14 -0.98 12.30 4.00
CA GLY A 14 0.13 12.10 4.93
C GLY A 14 -0.35 11.92 6.36
N TYR A 15 0.48 11.30 7.20
CA TYR A 15 0.10 11.00 8.57
C TYR A 15 -0.19 12.24 9.43
N GLU A 16 0.67 13.27 9.32
CA GLU A 16 0.52 14.51 10.11
C GLU A 16 -0.07 15.66 9.29
N THR A 17 0.46 15.90 8.09
CA THR A 17 0.02 16.97 7.20
C THR A 17 0.31 16.63 5.73
N GLY A 18 -0.42 17.28 4.81
CA GLY A 18 -0.16 17.23 3.38
C GLY A 18 -0.43 15.87 2.71
N PHE A 19 0.28 15.61 1.62
CA PHE A 19 0.10 14.40 0.81
C PHE A 19 1.42 13.67 0.57
N ASP A 20 1.32 12.36 0.49
CA ASP A 20 2.37 11.41 0.21
C ASP A 20 2.23 10.88 -1.22
N ASP A 21 3.35 10.78 -1.92
CA ASP A 21 3.36 10.15 -3.25
C ASP A 21 3.20 8.63 -3.14
N ILE A 22 2.46 8.06 -4.09
CA ILE A 22 2.42 6.62 -4.29
C ILE A 22 3.62 6.24 -5.13
N VAL A 23 4.56 5.54 -4.53
CA VAL A 23 5.81 5.16 -5.18
C VAL A 23 5.58 4.09 -6.24
N GLU A 24 4.63 3.18 -5.99
CA GLU A 24 4.42 2.01 -6.84
C GLU A 24 3.04 1.39 -6.64
N LEU A 25 2.47 0.83 -7.70
CA LEU A 25 1.32 -0.08 -7.64
C LEU A 25 1.80 -1.47 -7.99
N ILE A 26 1.78 -2.37 -7.01
CA ILE A 26 2.36 -3.71 -7.14
C ILE A 26 1.22 -4.74 -7.24
N PRO A 27 1.19 -5.60 -8.27
CA PRO A 27 0.29 -6.75 -8.28
C PRO A 27 0.79 -7.78 -7.26
N GLU A 28 -0.06 -8.14 -6.30
CA GLU A 28 0.28 -9.07 -5.23
C GLU A 28 -0.77 -10.17 -5.06
N GLN A 29 -0.30 -11.37 -4.74
CA GLN A 29 -1.16 -12.46 -4.28
C GLN A 29 -1.29 -12.38 -2.77
N VAL A 30 -2.52 -12.20 -2.31
CA VAL A 30 -2.84 -12.02 -0.89
C VAL A 30 -3.83 -13.06 -0.40
N VAL A 31 -3.78 -13.33 0.89
CA VAL A 31 -4.80 -14.10 1.61
C VAL A 31 -5.41 -13.23 2.70
N ARG A 32 -6.70 -13.42 2.97
CA ARG A 32 -7.38 -12.71 4.06
C ARG A 32 -7.05 -13.38 5.39
N TYR A 33 -6.33 -12.68 6.26
CA TYR A 33 -6.00 -13.09 7.60
C TYR A 33 -7.13 -12.73 8.57
N ARG A 34 -7.94 -13.72 8.97
CA ARG A 34 -9.16 -13.51 9.77
C ARG A 34 -8.93 -13.12 11.22
N HIS A 35 -7.69 -13.19 11.69
CA HIS A 35 -7.31 -12.91 13.08
C HIS A 35 -6.48 -11.64 13.20
N ALA A 36 -6.51 -10.75 12.20
CA ALA A 36 -5.86 -9.45 12.30
C ALA A 36 -6.52 -8.63 13.43
N PRO A 37 -5.73 -8.09 14.38
CA PRO A 37 -6.19 -7.02 15.24
C PRO A 37 -6.68 -5.81 14.43
N GLU A 38 -7.47 -4.92 15.06
CA GLU A 38 -8.02 -3.73 14.38
C GLU A 38 -6.96 -2.77 13.84
N TRP A 39 -5.75 -2.82 14.41
CA TRP A 39 -4.61 -2.00 13.99
C TRP A 39 -3.74 -2.66 12.92
N ASP A 40 -4.01 -3.92 12.56
CA ASP A 40 -3.27 -4.67 11.54
C ASP A 40 -4.08 -4.84 10.25
N GLY A 41 -3.36 -5.07 9.15
CA GLY A 41 -3.98 -5.36 7.86
C GLY A 41 -4.69 -6.72 7.84
N GLU A 42 -5.94 -6.75 7.37
CA GLU A 42 -6.70 -7.98 7.15
C GLU A 42 -6.15 -8.86 6.01
N TYR A 43 -5.23 -8.34 5.20
CA TYR A 43 -4.63 -9.04 4.07
C TYR A 43 -3.14 -9.13 4.26
N GLN A 44 -2.58 -10.30 3.96
CA GLN A 44 -1.16 -10.55 4.04
C GLN A 44 -0.68 -11.19 2.73
N ALA A 45 0.58 -10.90 2.38
CA ALA A 45 1.24 -11.49 1.22
C ALA A 45 1.31 -13.02 1.38
N LEU A 46 1.11 -13.73 0.27
CA LEU A 46 1.06 -15.20 0.24
C LEU A 46 2.37 -15.84 0.72
N ASP A 47 3.51 -15.19 0.48
CA ASP A 47 4.86 -15.65 0.86
C ASP A 47 5.05 -15.82 2.38
N ARG A 48 4.24 -15.15 3.20
CA ARG A 48 4.23 -15.32 4.66
C ARG A 48 3.54 -16.59 5.13
N PHE A 49 2.85 -17.33 4.25
CA PHE A 49 2.13 -18.55 4.59
C PHE A 49 2.72 -19.74 3.86
N SER A 50 3.10 -20.77 4.62
CA SER A 50 3.70 -21.98 4.06
C SER A 50 2.69 -22.93 3.39
N ASN A 51 1.38 -22.74 3.61
CA ASN A 51 0.33 -23.70 3.23
C ASN A 51 -1.05 -23.03 3.01
N SER A 52 -1.18 -22.11 2.07
CA SER A 52 -2.49 -21.51 1.76
C SER A 52 -2.86 -21.59 0.29
N GLU A 53 -3.34 -22.76 -0.13
CA GLU A 53 -3.98 -22.95 -1.45
C GLU A 53 -5.42 -22.41 -1.49
N THR A 54 -6.08 -22.25 -0.33
CA THR A 54 -7.48 -21.80 -0.27
C THR A 54 -7.57 -20.29 0.03
N GLY A 55 -8.24 -19.56 -0.87
CA GLY A 55 -8.59 -18.15 -0.64
C GLY A 55 -7.58 -17.11 -1.12
N VAL A 56 -6.60 -17.51 -1.96
CA VAL A 56 -5.67 -16.59 -2.64
C VAL A 56 -6.45 -15.63 -3.54
N ARG A 57 -6.12 -14.34 -3.48
CA ARG A 57 -6.69 -13.29 -4.31
C ARG A 57 -5.58 -12.46 -4.93
N GLN A 58 -5.80 -12.04 -6.18
CA GLN A 58 -4.99 -10.99 -6.78
C GLN A 58 -5.44 -9.63 -6.25
N ALA A 59 -4.49 -8.80 -5.86
CA ALA A 59 -4.71 -7.46 -5.37
C ALA A 59 -3.72 -6.49 -6.01
N ALA A 60 -4.14 -5.23 -6.17
CA ALA A 60 -3.25 -4.13 -6.49
C ALA A 60 -2.89 -3.42 -5.18
N VAL A 61 -1.62 -3.53 -4.77
CA VAL A 61 -1.11 -2.95 -3.52
C VAL A 61 -0.47 -1.61 -3.83
N ILE A 62 -1.00 -0.56 -3.21
CA ILE A 62 -0.44 0.78 -3.26
C ILE A 62 0.72 0.85 -2.28
N ARG A 63 1.94 1.00 -2.78
CA ARG A 63 3.13 1.20 -1.95
C ARG A 63 3.39 2.69 -1.79
N GLY A 64 3.12 3.20 -0.59
CA GLY A 64 3.47 4.56 -0.19
C GLY A 64 4.98 4.73 0.03
N ARG A 65 5.36 5.84 0.67
CA ARG A 65 6.75 6.30 0.82
C ARG A 65 7.75 5.19 1.18
N ARG A 66 8.83 5.08 0.38
CA ARG A 66 10.10 4.50 0.84
C ARG A 66 10.64 5.46 1.89
N GLY A 67 10.59 5.07 3.17
CA GLY A 67 10.98 5.93 4.29
C GLY A 67 12.37 6.54 4.09
N HIS A 68 12.41 7.76 3.59
CA HIS A 68 13.56 8.66 3.71
C HIS A 68 13.07 9.79 4.58
N ARG A 69 13.59 9.86 5.81
CA ARG A 69 13.56 11.09 6.59
C ARG A 69 14.23 12.15 5.72
N ARG A 70 13.43 12.99 5.05
CA ARG A 70 13.95 14.19 4.42
C ARG A 70 14.44 15.04 5.59
N GLN A 71 15.76 15.08 5.81
CA GLN A 71 16.33 16.08 6.71
C GLN A 71 15.78 17.41 6.20
N GLY A 72 15.14 18.18 7.08
CA GLY A 72 14.58 19.47 6.70
C GLY A 72 15.67 20.29 6.06
N ASP A 73 15.41 20.81 4.87
CA ASP A 73 16.14 21.97 4.39
C ASP A 73 15.79 23.11 5.35
N GLU A 74 16.58 23.26 6.40
CA GLU A 74 16.67 24.50 7.17
C GLU A 74 17.38 25.51 6.27
N GLY A 75 16.59 26.41 5.66
CA GLY A 75 17.06 27.64 5.05
C GLY A 75 17.35 28.72 6.08
#